data_AF-A0A7H1DWI8-F1
#
_entry.id   AF-A0A7H1DWI8-F1
#
_cell.length_a   1.000
_cell.length_b   1.000
_cell.length_c   1.000
_cell.angle_alpha   90.00
_cell.angle_beta   90.00
_cell.angle_gamma   90.00
#
_symmetry.space_group_name_H-M   'P 1'
#
loop_
_entity.id
_entity.type
_entity.pdbx_description
1 polymer ?
#
loop_
_entity_poly.entity_id
_entity_poly.type
_entity_poly.pdbx_seq_one_letter_code
_entity_poly.pdbx_strand_id
1 'polypeptide(L)' 'MDIKSKKFMVVGVITFLILFLMNYLGNDMPDRLERALMTAVAGVIGLTIGMWFVHKNSKDDTHHDFD' A
#
# COMPACT_ATOMS: atom_id res chain seq x y z
N MET A 1 -8.40 10.41 -2.52
CA MET A 1 -7.11 10.86 -1.93
C MET A 1 -6.09 10.79 -3.05
N ASP A 2 -5.50 11.91 -3.47
CA ASP A 2 -4.57 11.87 -4.61
C ASP A 2 -3.40 10.93 -4.32
N ILE A 3 -3.07 10.06 -5.28
CA ILE A 3 -1.92 9.15 -5.22
C ILE A 3 -0.59 9.92 -5.10
N LYS A 4 -0.55 11.18 -5.55
CA LYS A 4 0.62 12.07 -5.36
C LYS A 4 0.56 12.89 -4.07
N SER A 5 -0.44 12.71 -3.21
CA SER A 5 -0.57 13.45 -1.97
C SER A 5 0.51 13.04 -0.96
N LYS A 6 1.10 14.02 -0.26
CA LYS A 6 2.00 13.77 0.89
C LYS A 6 1.39 12.80 1.90
N LYS A 7 0.07 12.83 2.08
CA LYS A 7 -0.62 11.92 3.00
C LYS A 7 -0.53 10.46 2.54
N PHE A 8 -0.62 10.19 1.24
CA PHE A 8 -0.47 8.83 0.71
C PHE A 8 0.95 8.31 0.90
N MET A 9 1.95 9.16 0.64
CA MET A 9 3.36 8.82 0.89
C MET A 9 3.61 8.49 2.37
N VAL A 10 3.05 9.27 3.31
CA VAL A 10 3.17 8.99 4.75
C VAL A 10 2.54 7.63 5.09
N VAL A 11 1.33 7.34 4.60
CA VAL A 11 0.67 6.05 4.82
C VAL A 11 1.51 4.90 4.25
N GLY A 12 2.01 5.04 3.01
CA GLY A 12 2.86 4.02 2.39
C GLY A 12 4.15 3.74 3.15
N VAL A 13 4.83 4.78 3.65
CA VAL A 13 6.05 4.63 4.46
C VAL A 13 5.74 3.96 5.80
N ILE A 14 4.66 4.35 6.48
CA ILE A 14 4.24 3.71 7.73
C ILE A 14 3.90 2.24 7.51
N THR A 15 3.13 1.92 6.47
CA THR A 15 2.80 0.52 6.16
C THR A 15 4.05 -0.29 5.82
N PHE A 16 4.99 0.27 5.06
CA PHE A 16 6.28 -0.37 4.79
C PHE A 16 7.00 -0.72 6.09
N LEU A 17 7.12 0.24 7.00
CA LEU A 17 7.81 0.04 8.28
C LEU A 17 7.12 -1.03 9.14
N ILE A 18 5.79 -1.03 9.21
CA ILE A 18 5.04 -2.04 9.97
C ILE A 18 5.27 -3.43 9.39
N LEU A 19 5.11 -3.61 8.07
CA LEU A 19 5.30 -4.90 7.42
C LEU A 19 6.74 -5.39 7.50
N PHE A 20 7.71 -4.48 7.31
CA PHE A 20 9.13 -4.79 7.42
C PHE A 20 9.47 -5.23 8.84
N LEU A 21 9.10 -4.45 9.85
CA LEU A 21 9.43 -4.75 11.25
C LEU A 21 8.72 -6.02 11.73
N MET A 22 7.45 -6.23 11.37
CA MET A 22 6.71 -7.45 11.74
C MET A 22 7.31 -8.71 11.10
N ASN A 23 7.90 -8.60 9.91
CA ASN A 23 8.52 -9.74 9.23
C ASN A 23 9.99 -9.96 9.62
N TYR A 24 10.69 -8.87 9.97
CA TYR A 24 12.11 -8.90 10.34
C TYR A 24 12.32 -9.28 11.80
N LEU A 25 11.51 -8.74 12.72
CA LEU A 25 11.63 -9.01 14.15
C LEU A 25 11.08 -10.41 14.47
N GLY A 26 11.82 -11.18 15.26
CA GLY A 26 11.45 -12.55 15.63
C GLY A 26 11.70 -13.59 14.53
N ASN A 27 12.38 -13.22 13.44
CA ASN A 27 12.75 -14.12 12.37
C ASN A 27 14.23 -14.49 12.47
N ASP A 28 14.50 -15.76 12.80
CA ASP A 28 15.86 -16.31 12.97
C ASP A 28 16.41 -16.97 11.69
N MET A 29 15.68 -16.88 10.57
CA MET A 29 16.18 -17.37 9.29
C MET A 29 17.33 -16.50 8.76
N PRO A 30 18.30 -17.09 8.05
CA PRO A 30 19.41 -16.34 7.44
C PRO A 30 18.91 -15.29 6.42
N ASP A 31 17.82 -15.56 5.71
CA ASP A 31 17.28 -14.69 4.65
C ASP A 31 16.22 -13.67 5.15
N ARG A 32 16.17 -13.43 6.47
CA ARG A 32 15.14 -12.58 7.10
C ARG A 32 15.07 -11.16 6.54
N LEU A 33 16.21 -10.59 6.13
CA LEU A 33 16.26 -9.24 5.57
C LEU A 33 15.59 -9.20 4.19
N GLU A 34 15.92 -10.15 3.32
CA GLU A 34 15.34 -10.25 1.99
C GLU A 34 13.83 -10.51 2.07
N ARG A 35 13.40 -11.46 2.93
CA ARG A 35 11.98 -11.72 3.15
C ARG A 35 11.22 -10.51 3.67
N ALA A 36 11.79 -9.77 4.62
CA ALA A 36 11.15 -8.59 5.17
C ALA A 36 11.03 -7.48 4.12
N LEU A 37 12.07 -7.26 3.31
CA LEU A 37 12.04 -6.30 2.20
C LEU A 37 11.00 -6.70 1.15
N MET A 38 11.01 -7.95 0.68
CA MET A 38 10.03 -8.44 -0.29
C MET A 38 8.60 -8.28 0.21
N THR A 39 8.35 -8.66 1.47
CA THR A 39 7.02 -8.57 2.08
C THR A 39 6.56 -7.11 2.16
N ALA A 40 7.43 -6.21 2.63
CA ALA A 40 7.11 -4.79 2.76
C ALA A 40 6.91 -4.11 1.40
N VAL A 41 7.76 -4.41 0.41
CA VAL A 41 7.61 -3.88 -0.96
C VAL A 41 6.33 -4.39 -1.63
N ALA A 42 6.05 -5.70 -1.54
CA ALA A 42 4.83 -6.27 -2.08
C ALA A 42 3.57 -5.66 -1.45
N GLY A 43 3.59 -5.43 -0.13
CA GLY A 43 2.50 -4.76 0.59
C GLY A 43 2.26 -3.32 0.12
N VAL A 44 3.31 -2.53 -0.08
CA VAL A 44 3.20 -1.15 -0.60
C VAL A 44 2.71 -1.13 -2.05
N ILE A 45 3.15 -2.07 -2.90
CA ILE A 45 2.64 -2.21 -4.26
C ILE A 45 1.15 -2.54 -4.25
N GLY A 46 0.72 -3.50 -3.42
CA GLY A 46 -0.69 -3.86 -3.26
C GLY A 46 -1.54 -2.69 -2.80
N LEU A 47 -1.05 -1.91 -1.82
CA LEU A 47 -1.71 -0.67 -1.37
C LEU A 47 -1.85 0.35 -2.50
N THR A 48 -0.80 0.52 -3.30
CA THR A 48 -0.79 1.48 -4.42
C THR A 48 -1.77 1.08 -5.50
N ILE A 49 -1.81 -0.21 -5.87
CA ILE A 49 -2.77 -0.75 -6.85
C ILE A 49 -4.21 -0.62 -6.32
N GLY A 50 -4.45 -1.00 -5.05
CA GLY A 50 -5.76 -0.90 -4.42
C GLY A 50 -6.29 0.54 -4.39
N MET A 51 -5.45 1.49 -4.01
CA MET A 51 -5.78 2.92 -4.05
C MET A 51 -6.02 3.44 -5.46
N TRP A 52 -5.25 2.98 -6.45
CA TRP A 52 -5.47 3.30 -7.85
C TRP A 52 -6.81 2.76 -8.36
N PHE A 53 -7.16 1.53 -8.01
CA PHE A 53 -8.46 0.94 -8.34
C PHE A 53 -9.62 1.74 -7.73
N VAL A 54 -9.54 2.07 -6.44
CA VAL A 54 -10.55 2.89 -5.75
C VAL A 54 -10.67 4.28 -6.38
N HIS A 55 -9.55 4.93 -6.70
CA HIS A 55 -9.56 6.26 -7.35
C HIS A 55 -10.11 6.22 -8.77
N LYS A 56 -9.86 5.14 -9.52
CA LYS A 56 -10.44 4.93 -10.85
C LYS A 56 -11.95 4.70 -10.77
N ASN A 57 -12.41 3.85 -9.85
CA ASN A 57 -13.82 3.53 -9.69
C ASN A 57 -14.64 4.71 -9.12
N SER A 58 -14.01 5.55 -8.29
CA SER A 58 -14.63 6.79 -7.78
C SER A 58 -14.78 7.89 -8.83
N LYS A 59 -14.23 7.71 -10.04
CA LYS A 59 -14.34 8.63 -11.19
C LYS A 59 -15.30 8.13 -12.27
N ASP A 60 -15.82 6.91 -12.15
CA ASP A 60 -17.02 6.51 -12.88
C ASP A 60 -18.21 7.18 -12.18
N ASP A 61 -18.40 8.46 -12.49
CA ASP A 61 -19.69 9.14 -12.33
C ASP A 61 -20.67 8.50 -13.31
N THR A 62 -21.16 7.32 -12.97
CA THR A 62 -22.54 6.96 -13.31
C THR A 62 -23.45 7.57 -12.24
N HIS A 63 -23.34 8.90 -12.06
CA HIS A 63 -24.48 9.67 -11.61
C HIS A 63 -25.48 9.56 -12.77
N HIS A 64 -26.35 8.55 -12.68
CA HIS A 64 -27.67 8.70 -13.25
C HIS A 64 -28.32 9.86 -12.49
N ASP A 65 -28.11 11.07 -12.99
CA ASP A 65 -29.07 12.15 -12.78
C ASP A 65 -30.37 11.65 -13.41
N PHE A 66 -31.20 11.00 -12.59
CA PHE A 66 -32.60 10.77 -12.91
C PHE A 66 -33.30 12.11 -12.65
N ASP A 67 -33.40 12.92 -13.70
CA ASP A 67 -34.40 13.99 -13.82
C ASP A 67 -35.82 13.38 -13.86
#